data_AF-K8NUM0-F1
#
_entry.id   AF-K8NUM0-F1
#
_cell.length_a   1.000
_cell.length_b   1.000
_cell.length_c   1.000
_cell.angle_alpha   90.00
_cell.angle_beta   90.00
_cell.angle_gamma   90.00
#
_symmetry.space_group_name_H-M   'P 1'
#
loop_
_entity.id
_entity.type
_entity.pdbx_description
1 polymer ?
#
loop_
_entity_poly.entity_id
_entity_poly.type
_entity_poly.pdbx_seq_one_letter_code
_entity_poly.pdbx_strand_id
1 'polypeptide(L)'
;MPTPKQMEKLAAEADRRRAPPAAGPDAPLPAEYWESVLKDARAGTTGAQMRQRRLSEIQRHVLRVSCRRCERTVEIQTADAVRLYGANALWKDVAQRLLDNTCRQRTGRHEEDGCWPAFETP
;
A
#
# COMPACT_ATOMS: atom_id res chain seq x y z
N MET A 1 36.50 47.87 22.50
CA MET A 1 35.94 46.51 22.46
C MET A 1 34.74 46.42 23.39
N PRO A 2 33.68 45.67 23.06
CA PRO A 2 32.54 45.50 23.95
C PRO A 2 32.99 44.85 25.26
N THR A 3 32.36 45.24 26.36
CA THR A 3 32.65 44.68 27.69
C THR A 3 32.10 43.27 27.82
N PRO A 4 32.67 42.41 28.68
CA PRO A 4 32.20 41.03 28.85
C PRO A 4 30.70 40.92 29.15
N LYS A 5 30.14 41.86 29.94
CA LYS A 5 28.70 41.94 30.22
C LYS A 5 27.84 42.24 28.99
N GLN A 6 28.36 43.00 28.02
CA GLN A 6 27.64 43.25 26.77
C GLN A 6 27.64 42.00 25.88
N MET A 7 28.73 41.24 25.87
CA MET A 7 28.78 39.97 25.13
C MET A 7 27.81 38.94 25.70
N GLU A 8 27.69 38.85 27.02
CA GLU A 8 26.75 37.94 27.68
C GLU A 8 25.29 38.31 27.39
N LYS A 9 24.96 39.61 27.38
CA LYS A 9 23.63 40.09 27.00
C LYS A 9 23.31 39.79 25.53
N LEU A 10 24.29 39.97 24.64
CA LEU A 10 24.15 39.65 23.22
C LEU A 10 23.93 38.15 22.99
N ALA A 11 24.63 37.29 23.74
CA ALA A 11 24.42 35.84 23.68
C ALA A 11 23.03 35.44 24.20
N ALA A 12 22.60 36.02 25.33
CA ALA A 12 21.28 35.74 25.89
C ALA A 12 20.11 36.21 24.99
N GLU A 13 20.29 37.30 24.24
CA GLU A 13 19.31 37.73 23.24
C GLU A 13 19.30 36.83 21.99
N ALA A 14 20.46 36.30 21.58
CA ALA A 14 20.56 35.39 20.45
C ALA A 14 19.83 34.06 20.71
N ASP A 15 19.96 33.51 21.92
CA ASP A 15 19.26 32.28 22.29
C ASP A 15 17.73 32.46 22.36
N ARG A 16 17.25 33.61 22.86
CA ARG A 16 15.80 33.90 22.91
C ARG A 16 15.16 34.09 21.54
N ARG A 17 15.93 34.55 20.55
CA ARG A 17 15.45 34.77 19.17
C ARG A 17 15.55 33.51 18.31
N ARG A 18 16.10 32.41 18.85
CA ARG A 18 16.17 31.15 18.16
C ARG A 18 14.79 30.50 18.13
N ALA A 19 14.05 30.75 17.05
CA ALA A 19 12.82 30.03 16.78
C ALA A 19 13.12 28.51 16.74
N PRO A 20 12.22 27.66 17.27
CA PRO A 20 12.38 26.22 17.12
C PRO A 20 12.44 25.89 15.62
N PRO A 21 13.34 24.98 15.20
CA PRO A 21 13.44 24.61 13.81
C PRO A 21 12.07 24.07 13.35
N ALA A 22 11.56 24.62 12.24
CA ALA A 22 10.38 24.07 11.60
C ALA A 22 10.65 22.59 11.30
N ALA A 23 9.68 21.73 11.63
CA ALA A 23 9.76 20.30 11.35
C ALA A 23 10.12 20.10 9.88
N GLY A 24 11.28 19.48 9.63
CA GLY A 24 11.76 19.22 8.28
C GLY A 24 10.83 18.24 7.54
N PRO A 25 10.94 18.15 6.21
CA PRO A 25 10.15 17.22 5.40
C PRO A 25 10.30 15.73 5.81
N ASP A 26 11.36 15.38 6.54
CA ASP A 26 11.62 14.03 7.08
C ASP A 26 11.20 13.85 8.55
N ALA A 27 10.51 14.83 9.14
CA ALA A 27 10.03 14.72 10.51
C ALA A 27 8.98 13.61 10.62
N PRO A 28 9.00 12.79 11.69
CA PRO A 28 7.98 11.78 11.92
C PRO A 28 6.59 12.41 11.88
N LEU A 29 5.72 11.88 11.02
CA LEU A 29 4.34 12.37 10.91
C LEU A 29 3.61 12.15 12.24
N PRO A 30 2.73 13.08 12.65
CA PRO A 30 1.98 12.95 13.90
C PRO A 30 1.17 11.65 13.94
N ALA A 31 0.97 11.11 15.14
CA ALA A 31 0.17 9.89 15.31
C ALA A 31 -1.26 10.05 14.76
N GLU A 32 -1.83 11.26 14.83
CA GLU A 32 -3.16 11.53 14.31
C GLU A 32 -3.25 11.40 12.77
N TYR A 33 -2.14 11.63 12.06
CA TYR A 33 -2.06 11.41 10.62
C TYR A 33 -2.22 9.93 10.28
N TRP A 34 -1.49 9.05 10.99
CA TRP A 34 -1.58 7.61 10.79
C TRP A 34 -2.97 7.06 11.14
N GLU A 35 -3.59 7.55 12.21
CA GLU A 35 -4.96 7.19 12.53
C GLU A 35 -5.95 7.62 11.45
N SER A 36 -5.76 8.80 10.86
CA SER A 36 -6.62 9.29 9.77
C SER A 36 -6.48 8.42 8.51
N VAL A 37 -5.25 8.00 8.19
CA VAL A 37 -4.97 7.07 7.08
C VAL A 37 -5.61 5.70 7.34
N LEU A 38 -5.51 5.17 8.56
CA LEU A 38 -6.09 3.87 8.91
C LEU A 38 -7.63 3.89 9.00
N LYS A 39 -8.22 5.02 9.38
CA LYS A 39 -9.68 5.21 9.43
C LYS A 39 -10.30 5.50 8.05
N ASP A 40 -9.50 5.76 7.02
CA ASP A 40 -10.01 5.98 5.67
C ASP A 40 -10.70 4.71 5.14
N ALA A 41 -11.93 4.86 4.64
CA ALA A 41 -12.72 3.74 4.13
C ALA A 41 -12.03 2.98 2.97
N ARG A 42 -11.12 3.62 2.24
CA ARG A 42 -10.29 3.01 1.18
C ARG A 42 -9.24 2.07 1.78
N ALA A 43 -8.68 2.40 2.94
CA ALA A 43 -7.82 1.49 3.70
C ALA A 43 -8.60 0.23 4.16
N GLY A 44 -9.92 0.40 4.37
CA GLY A 44 -10.86 -0.66 4.75
C GLY A 44 -11.32 -1.60 3.63
N THR A 45 -11.07 -1.32 2.35
CA THR A 45 -11.26 -2.32 1.26
C THR A 45 -10.18 -3.38 1.34
N THR A 46 -10.19 -4.17 2.41
CA THR A 46 -9.21 -5.20 2.68
C THR A 46 -9.17 -6.14 1.49
N GLY A 47 -7.98 -6.52 1.00
CA GLY A 47 -7.84 -7.55 -0.03
C GLY A 47 -8.67 -8.82 0.28
N ALA A 48 -8.99 -9.07 1.57
CA ALA A 48 -9.96 -10.07 2.01
C ALA A 48 -11.38 -9.93 1.43
N GLN A 49 -11.98 -8.73 1.45
CA GLN A 49 -13.33 -8.53 0.89
C GLN A 49 -13.31 -8.61 -0.63
N MET A 50 -12.29 -8.01 -1.26
CA MET A 50 -12.14 -8.03 -2.71
C MET A 50 -11.95 -9.45 -3.26
N ARG A 51 -11.23 -10.32 -2.54
CA ARG A 51 -11.06 -11.74 -2.89
C ARG A 51 -12.38 -12.48 -3.07
N GLN A 52 -13.37 -12.17 -2.24
CA GLN A 52 -14.65 -12.89 -2.21
C GLN A 52 -15.71 -12.27 -3.15
N ARG A 53 -15.41 -11.16 -3.82
CA ARG A 53 -16.35 -10.53 -4.76
C ARG A 53 -16.42 -11.29 -6.08
N ARG A 54 -17.61 -11.25 -6.68
CA ARG A 54 -17.81 -11.68 -8.06
C ARG A 54 -17.22 -10.66 -9.02
N LEU A 55 -16.77 -11.10 -10.19
CA LEU A 55 -16.23 -10.20 -11.21
C LEU A 55 -17.23 -9.09 -11.60
N SER A 56 -18.52 -9.40 -11.67
CA SER A 56 -19.58 -8.40 -11.95
C SER A 56 -19.78 -7.34 -10.87
N GLU A 57 -19.38 -7.62 -9.63
CA GLU A 57 -19.54 -6.71 -8.48
C GLU A 57 -18.33 -5.77 -8.30
N ILE A 58 -17.27 -6.00 -9.07
CA ILE A 58 -16.05 -5.21 -9.00
C ILE A 58 -16.14 -4.06 -10.01
N GLN A 59 -16.22 -2.84 -9.49
CA GLN A 59 -16.31 -1.62 -10.30
C GLN A 59 -14.96 -1.16 -10.89
N ARG A 60 -13.87 -1.88 -10.61
CA ARG A 60 -12.53 -1.53 -11.14
C ARG A 60 -12.45 -1.91 -12.62
N HIS A 61 -11.77 -1.10 -13.42
CA HIS A 61 -11.53 -1.42 -14.84
C HIS A 61 -10.42 -2.46 -15.05
N VAL A 62 -9.43 -2.47 -14.16
CA VAL A 62 -8.29 -3.39 -14.20
C VAL A 62 -8.18 -4.10 -12.85
N LEU A 63 -7.98 -5.41 -12.89
CA LEU A 63 -7.72 -6.26 -11.75
C LEU A 63 -6.24 -6.66 -11.77
N ARG A 64 -5.58 -6.55 -10.62
CA ARG A 64 -4.16 -6.88 -10.44
C ARG A 64 -4.02 -7.94 -9.35
N VAL A 65 -3.19 -8.94 -9.61
CA VAL A 65 -2.76 -9.92 -8.63
C VAL A 65 -1.26 -10.09 -8.74
N SER A 66 -0.55 -10.06 -7.60
CA SER A 66 0.88 -10.36 -7.55
C SER A 66 1.14 -11.69 -6.85
N CYS A 67 2.16 -12.41 -7.30
CA CYS A 67 2.65 -13.59 -6.58
C CYS A 67 3.60 -13.13 -5.48
N ARG A 68 3.34 -13.45 -4.21
CA ARG A 68 4.26 -13.09 -3.11
C ARG A 68 5.61 -13.82 -3.15
N ARG A 69 5.73 -14.89 -3.93
CA ARG A 69 6.95 -15.71 -3.99
C ARG A 69 7.96 -15.23 -5.03
N CYS A 70 7.48 -14.82 -6.20
CA CYS A 70 8.33 -14.34 -7.30
C CYS A 70 8.04 -12.89 -7.71
N GLU A 71 7.21 -12.20 -6.93
CA GLU A 71 6.84 -10.79 -7.08
C GLU A 71 6.22 -10.42 -8.44
N ARG A 72 5.83 -11.43 -9.22
CA ARG A 72 5.22 -11.21 -10.53
C ARG A 72 3.80 -10.67 -10.37
N THR A 73 3.54 -9.50 -10.94
CA THR A 73 2.19 -8.94 -11.08
C THR A 73 1.57 -9.34 -12.43
N VAL A 74 0.31 -9.74 -12.39
CA VAL A 74 -0.54 -10.04 -13.54
C VAL A 74 -1.72 -9.10 -13.50
N GLU A 75 -2.01 -8.50 -14.65
CA GLU A 75 -3.12 -7.58 -14.81
C GLU A 75 -4.10 -8.12 -15.86
N ILE A 76 -5.39 -7.88 -15.63
CA ILE A 76 -6.44 -8.22 -16.57
C ILE A 76 -7.51 -7.13 -16.54
N GLN A 77 -8.04 -6.74 -17.70
CA GLN A 77 -9.22 -5.88 -17.72
C GLN A 77 -10.41 -6.64 -17.15
N THR A 78 -11.23 -5.99 -16.32
CA THR A 78 -12.39 -6.64 -15.70
C THR A 78 -13.37 -7.17 -16.76
N ALA A 79 -13.53 -6.45 -17.88
CA ALA A 79 -14.33 -6.91 -19.01
C ALA A 79 -13.79 -8.22 -19.62
N ASP A 80 -12.47 -8.34 -19.77
CA ASP A 80 -11.83 -9.56 -20.26
C ASP A 80 -11.95 -10.71 -19.25
N ALA A 81 -11.77 -10.42 -17.96
CA ALA A 81 -11.96 -11.41 -16.91
C ALA A 81 -13.41 -11.94 -16.92
N VAL A 82 -14.41 -11.06 -17.04
CA VAL A 82 -15.83 -11.44 -17.13
C VAL A 82 -16.09 -12.28 -18.37
N ARG A 83 -15.49 -11.93 -19.52
CA ARG A 83 -15.64 -12.67 -20.77
C ARG A 83 -15.01 -14.07 -20.72
N LEU A 84 -13.85 -14.20 -20.07
CA LEU A 84 -13.08 -15.45 -20.03
C LEU A 84 -13.54 -16.41 -18.92
N TYR A 85 -13.91 -15.88 -17.75
CA TYR A 85 -14.22 -16.68 -16.55
C TYR A 85 -15.69 -16.63 -16.14
N GLY A 86 -16.46 -15.70 -16.69
CA GLY A 86 -17.88 -15.49 -16.39
C GLY A 86 -18.11 -14.45 -15.30
N ALA A 87 -19.23 -13.73 -15.41
CA ALA A 87 -19.61 -12.62 -14.51
C ALA A 87 -19.68 -13.02 -13.02
N ASN A 88 -20.12 -14.26 -12.74
CA ASN A 88 -20.29 -14.78 -11.38
C ASN A 88 -19.02 -15.41 -10.79
N ALA A 89 -17.91 -15.46 -11.53
CA ALA A 89 -16.67 -16.02 -11.01
C ALA A 89 -16.13 -15.17 -9.85
N LEU A 90 -15.58 -15.83 -8.83
CA LEU A 90 -14.97 -15.15 -7.70
C LEU A 90 -13.57 -14.69 -8.06
N TRP A 91 -13.23 -13.45 -7.68
CA TRP A 91 -11.93 -12.89 -8.00
C TRP A 91 -10.78 -13.70 -7.41
N LYS A 92 -10.91 -14.29 -6.21
CA LYS A 92 -9.88 -15.18 -5.65
C LYS A 92 -9.52 -16.36 -6.57
N ASP A 93 -10.52 -16.97 -7.21
CA ASP A 93 -10.32 -18.19 -8.00
C ASP A 93 -9.71 -17.83 -9.37
N VAL A 94 -10.14 -16.70 -9.93
CA VAL A 94 -9.58 -16.14 -11.16
C VAL A 94 -8.14 -15.71 -10.94
N ALA A 95 -7.86 -14.99 -9.86
CA ALA A 95 -6.52 -14.54 -9.50
C ALA A 95 -5.55 -15.71 -9.30
N GLN A 96 -5.98 -16.80 -8.63
CA GLN A 96 -5.18 -18.00 -8.50
C GLN A 96 -4.86 -18.60 -9.88
N ARG A 97 -5.87 -18.79 -10.74
CA ARG A 97 -5.67 -19.33 -12.11
C ARG A 97 -4.74 -18.47 -12.96
N LEU A 98 -4.83 -17.14 -12.84
CA LEU A 98 -3.93 -16.22 -13.53
C LEU A 98 -2.47 -16.42 -13.09
N LEU A 99 -2.24 -16.57 -11.79
CA LEU A 99 -0.91 -16.88 -11.27
C LEU A 99 -0.46 -18.27 -11.70
N ASP A 100 -1.30 -19.29 -11.62
CA ASP A 100 -0.95 -20.66 -12.00
C ASP A 100 -0.46 -20.75 -13.46
N ASN A 101 -1.03 -19.93 -14.36
CA ASN A 101 -0.67 -19.88 -15.78
C ASN A 101 0.59 -19.06 -16.10
N THR A 102 1.00 -18.14 -15.22
CA THR A 102 2.02 -17.12 -15.55
C THR A 102 3.21 -17.07 -14.57
N CYS A 103 3.07 -17.67 -13.39
CA CYS A 103 4.09 -17.75 -12.35
C CYS A 103 5.22 -18.68 -12.82
N ARG A 104 6.47 -18.17 -12.86
CA ARG A 104 7.65 -18.92 -13.35
C ARG A 104 8.20 -19.93 -12.32
N GLN A 105 7.96 -19.69 -11.04
CA GLN A 105 8.43 -20.54 -9.93
C GLN A 105 7.37 -21.59 -9.56
N ARG A 106 6.84 -22.33 -10.57
CA ARG A 106 5.89 -23.45 -10.35
C ARG A 106 6.62 -24.57 -9.61
N THR A 107 6.60 -24.54 -8.29
CA THR A 107 6.87 -25.72 -7.46
C THR A 107 5.87 -25.74 -6.31
N GLY A 108 4.97 -26.71 -6.31
CA GLY A 108 4.15 -27.09 -5.14
C GLY A 108 2.69 -26.65 -5.12
N ARG A 109 1.85 -27.48 -4.48
CA ARG A 109 0.53 -27.09 -3.96
C ARG A 109 0.66 -25.90 -3.00
N HIS A 110 -0.45 -25.25 -2.65
CA HIS A 110 -0.47 -24.16 -1.66
C HIS A 110 0.16 -24.57 -0.31
N GLU A 111 0.17 -25.87 0.00
CA GLU A 111 0.80 -26.47 1.19
C GLU A 111 2.30 -26.75 1.03
N GLU A 112 2.79 -26.84 -0.21
CA GLU A 112 4.15 -27.31 -0.50
C GLU A 112 5.08 -26.20 -0.96
N ASP A 113 4.58 -25.18 -1.70
CA ASP A 113 5.30 -23.97 -2.12
C ASP A 113 4.57 -23.13 -3.22
N GLY A 114 3.25 -23.28 -3.35
CA GLY A 114 2.45 -22.69 -4.43
C GLY A 114 2.46 -21.15 -4.52
N CYS A 115 2.03 -20.61 -5.65
CA CYS A 115 1.99 -19.16 -5.86
C CYS A 115 0.93 -18.52 -4.94
N TRP A 116 1.37 -17.64 -4.04
CA TRP A 116 0.52 -16.96 -3.06
C TRP A 116 -0.01 -15.63 -3.62
N PRO A 117 -1.32 -15.51 -3.89
CA PRO A 117 -1.88 -14.30 -4.45
C PRO A 117 -1.93 -13.16 -3.41
N ALA A 118 -1.20 -12.10 -3.71
CA ALA A 118 -1.37 -10.78 -3.12
C ALA A 118 -2.34 -9.97 -3.97
N PHE A 119 -3.41 -9.53 -3.32
CA PHE A 119 -4.42 -8.69 -3.92
C PHE A 119 -4.04 -7.25 -3.62
N GLU A 120 -3.61 -6.51 -4.64
CA GLU A 120 -3.25 -5.12 -4.47
C GLU A 120 -4.50 -4.30 -4.09
N THR A 121 -4.43 -3.70 -2.91
CA THR A 121 -5.28 -2.57 -2.54
C THR A 121 -4.61 -1.29 -3.03
N PRO A 122 -5.35 -0.37 -3.65
CA PRO A 122 -4.82 0.93 -4.07
C PRO A 122 -4.32 1.72 -2.86
#